data_AF-A0A929PJW4-F1
#
_entry.id   AF-A0A929PJW4-F1
#
_cell.length_a   1.000
_cell.length_b   1.000
_cell.length_c   1.000
_cell.angle_alpha   90.00
_cell.angle_beta   90.00
_cell.angle_gamma   90.00
#
_symmetry.space_group_name_H-M   'P 1'
#
loop_
_entity.id
_entity.type
_entity.pdbx_description
1 polymer ?
#
loop_
_entity_poly.entity_id
_entity_poly.type
_entity_poly.pdbx_seq_one_letter_code
_entity_poly.pdbx_strand_id
1 'polypeptide(L)'
;RYVDYSIEQLYSFLEDSGLIDSTVLIITADHGDEFWEHTELEAKNFYDPRGFYGVGHGHNVFNEIIEVPLILSGPKITNKRYNELVSSIDIMPTILDLLGVSHKLSFDGINLFEGKEKRALLCEAAGFGYEKKALVMGGFKLIHSKHDDITWVFDLKKDPEEQNPI
;
A
#
# COMPACT_ATOMS: atom_id res chain seq x y z
N ARG A 1 7.85 18.83 1.64
CA ARG A 1 8.08 19.98 2.56
C ARG A 1 6.81 20.38 3.32
N TYR A 2 5.67 20.65 2.67
CA TYR A 2 4.44 21.02 3.40
C TYR A 2 3.93 19.92 4.34
N VAL A 3 3.74 18.69 3.84
CA VAL A 3 3.24 17.56 4.65
C VAL A 3 4.18 17.24 5.81
N ASP A 4 5.48 17.19 5.55
CA ASP A 4 6.52 17.00 6.56
C ASP A 4 6.44 18.04 7.69
N TYR A 5 6.29 19.33 7.35
CA TYR A 5 6.08 20.40 8.32
C TYR A 5 4.73 20.29 9.08
N SER A 6 3.68 19.78 8.44
CA SER A 6 2.41 19.49 9.13
C SER A 6 2.56 18.35 10.13
N ILE A 7 3.35 17.31 9.80
CA ILE A 7 3.67 16.21 10.71
C ILE A 7 4.50 16.73 11.88
N GLU A 8 5.50 17.58 11.63
CA GLU A 8 6.29 18.24 12.68
C GLU A 8 5.39 19.02 13.65
N GLN A 9 4.48 19.86 13.13
CA GLN A 9 3.55 20.61 13.97
C GLN A 9 2.65 19.72 14.83
N LEU A 10 2.13 18.62 14.27
CA LEU A 10 1.33 17.66 15.04
C LEU A 10 2.16 17.00 16.13
N TYR A 11 3.38 16.58 15.80
CA TYR A 11 4.30 15.95 16.73
C TYR A 11 4.66 16.91 17.88
N SER A 12 5.07 18.14 17.57
CA SER A 12 5.40 19.16 18.57
C SER A 12 4.21 19.48 19.47
N PHE A 13 2.99 19.57 18.92
CA PHE A 13 1.79 19.76 19.73
C PHE A 13 1.57 18.62 20.73
N LEU A 14 1.76 17.36 20.30
CA LEU A 14 1.62 16.19 21.18
C LEU A 14 2.71 16.15 22.25
N GLU A 15 3.94 16.56 21.92
CA GLU A 15 5.07 16.64 22.84
C GLU A 15 4.85 17.75 23.88
N ASP A 16 4.54 18.98 23.45
CA ASP A 16 4.26 20.13 24.31
C ASP A 16 3.05 19.91 25.23
N SER A 17 2.08 19.12 24.77
CA SER A 17 0.90 18.75 25.57
C SER A 17 1.14 17.57 26.53
N GLY A 18 2.34 16.96 26.52
CA GLY A 18 2.67 15.79 27.34
C GLY A 18 1.91 14.52 26.94
N LEU A 19 1.41 14.44 25.70
CA LEU A 19 0.59 13.34 25.20
C LEU A 19 1.40 12.30 24.41
N ILE A 20 2.59 12.65 23.93
CA ILE A 20 3.38 11.83 23.00
C ILE A 20 3.67 10.42 23.55
N ASP A 21 4.01 10.30 24.84
CA ASP A 21 4.31 9.01 25.50
C ASP A 21 3.08 8.10 25.66
N SER A 22 1.88 8.59 25.37
CA SER A 22 0.62 7.84 25.41
C SER A 22 -0.05 7.74 24.03
N THR A 23 0.62 8.22 22.98
CA THR A 23 0.07 8.29 21.62
C THR A 23 0.72 7.27 20.72
N VAL A 24 -0.09 6.53 19.96
CA VAL A 24 0.38 5.77 18.80
C VAL A 24 0.24 6.63 17.56
N LEU A 25 1.35 6.89 16.87
CA LEU A 25 1.39 7.56 15.58
C LEU A 25 1.52 6.53 14.48
N ILE A 26 0.60 6.59 13.50
CA ILE A 26 0.63 5.78 12.28
C ILE A 26 0.65 6.74 11.09
N ILE A 27 1.73 6.69 10.31
CA ILE A 27 1.90 7.52 9.11
C ILE A 27 1.84 6.58 7.90
N THR A 28 0.94 6.85 6.98
CA THR A 28 0.75 6.07 5.76
C THR A 28 0.14 6.92 4.64
N ALA A 29 -0.10 6.32 3.49
CA ALA A 29 -0.86 6.89 2.39
C ALA A 29 -1.96 5.90 1.95
N ASP A 30 -3.01 6.41 1.31
CA ASP A 30 -4.09 5.60 0.75
C ASP A 30 -3.70 4.98 -0.60
N HIS A 31 -2.87 5.68 -1.37
CA HIS A 31 -2.21 5.18 -2.58
C HIS A 31 -0.90 5.95 -2.82
N GLY A 32 -0.10 5.44 -3.75
CA GLY A 32 1.06 6.12 -4.32
C GLY A 32 0.72 6.89 -5.59
N ASP A 33 1.76 7.33 -6.30
CA ASP A 33 1.67 8.07 -7.55
C ASP A 33 2.74 7.56 -8.50
N GLU A 34 2.38 7.45 -9.77
CA GLU A 34 3.31 7.13 -10.85
C GLU A 34 3.85 8.39 -11.52
N PHE A 35 5.11 8.34 -11.92
CA PHE A 35 5.92 9.37 -12.56
C PHE A 35 6.64 8.86 -13.82
N TRP A 36 5.88 8.33 -14.76
CA TRP A 36 6.26 7.88 -16.12
C TRP A 36 7.08 6.59 -16.18
N GLU A 37 7.02 5.76 -15.14
CA GLU A 37 7.72 4.47 -15.07
C GLU A 37 7.18 3.43 -16.07
N HIS A 38 5.87 3.42 -16.35
CA HIS A 38 5.23 2.42 -17.22
C HIS A 38 4.59 3.00 -18.48
N THR A 39 4.92 4.22 -18.90
CA THR A 39 4.24 4.93 -19.99
C THR A 39 4.07 4.10 -21.28
N GLU A 40 5.14 3.44 -21.75
CA GLU A 40 5.07 2.64 -22.99
C GLU A 40 4.24 1.37 -22.81
N LEU A 41 4.38 0.71 -21.66
CA LEU A 41 3.67 -0.51 -21.33
C LEU A 41 2.17 -0.23 -21.20
N GLU A 42 1.79 0.82 -20.50
CA GLU A 42 0.40 1.23 -20.34
C GLU A 42 -0.21 1.73 -21.65
N ALA A 43 0.47 2.62 -22.39
CA ALA A 43 -0.07 3.18 -23.63
C ALA A 43 -0.36 2.11 -24.70
N LYS A 44 0.39 1.01 -24.66
CA LYS A 44 0.22 -0.11 -25.59
C LYS A 44 -0.90 -1.06 -25.16
N ASN A 45 -1.10 -1.25 -23.86
CA ASN A 45 -1.86 -2.40 -23.34
C ASN A 45 -3.11 -2.02 -22.56
N PHE A 46 -3.23 -0.79 -22.05
CA PHE A 46 -4.38 -0.37 -21.26
C PHE A 46 -5.16 0.74 -21.96
N TYR A 47 -6.48 0.63 -21.92
CA TYR A 47 -7.34 1.75 -22.24
C TYR A 47 -7.37 2.75 -21.08
N ASP A 48 -7.03 4.00 -21.35
CA ASP A 48 -7.19 5.12 -20.42
C ASP A 48 -8.04 6.25 -21.03
N PRO A 49 -9.20 6.60 -20.44
CA PRO A 49 -10.07 7.65 -20.97
C PRO A 49 -9.47 9.06 -20.87
N ARG A 50 -8.43 9.25 -20.05
CA ARG A 50 -7.73 10.53 -19.87
C ARG A 50 -6.81 10.86 -21.04
N GLY A 51 -6.36 9.84 -21.79
CA GLY A 51 -5.50 9.99 -22.96
C GLY A 51 -4.02 10.29 -22.67
N PHE A 52 -3.56 10.07 -21.44
CA PHE A 52 -2.15 10.09 -21.05
C PHE A 52 -1.85 8.91 -20.13
N TYR A 53 -0.61 8.40 -20.16
CA TYR A 53 -0.22 7.11 -19.58
C TYR A 53 1.04 7.25 -18.71
N GLY A 54 1.17 6.40 -17.71
CA GLY A 54 2.27 6.35 -16.76
C GLY A 54 2.29 7.53 -15.81
N VAL A 55 1.16 8.13 -15.42
CA VAL A 55 1.23 9.30 -14.53
C VAL A 55 -0.01 9.46 -13.66
N GLY A 56 0.26 9.82 -12.40
CA GLY A 56 -0.76 10.00 -11.38
C GLY A 56 -1.16 8.65 -10.77
N HIS A 57 -2.43 8.51 -10.42
CA HIS A 57 -2.93 7.32 -9.72
C HIS A 57 -4.32 6.88 -10.22
N GLY A 58 -4.82 5.75 -9.71
CA GLY A 58 -6.18 5.26 -9.97
C GLY A 58 -6.42 4.56 -11.32
N HIS A 59 -5.39 4.45 -12.16
CA HIS A 59 -5.47 3.88 -13.51
C HIS A 59 -4.79 2.50 -13.64
N ASN A 60 -3.89 2.15 -12.72
CA ASN A 60 -3.22 0.86 -12.66
C ASN A 60 -3.01 0.38 -11.21
N VAL A 61 -2.31 -0.75 -11.07
CA VAL A 61 -2.00 -1.44 -9.82
C VAL A 61 -0.51 -1.80 -9.73
N PHE A 62 0.36 -1.06 -10.43
CA PHE A 62 1.81 -1.20 -10.28
C PHE A 62 2.28 -0.74 -8.90
N ASN A 63 3.49 -1.12 -8.51
CA ASN A 63 4.04 -0.86 -7.16
C ASN A 63 4.08 0.64 -6.85
N GLU A 64 4.29 1.49 -7.85
CA GLU A 64 4.23 2.96 -7.75
C GLU A 64 2.88 3.43 -7.17
N ILE A 65 1.79 2.71 -7.43
CA ILE A 65 0.44 3.05 -6.94
C ILE A 65 0.10 2.36 -5.61
N ILE A 66 0.60 1.16 -5.37
CA ILE A 66 0.12 0.31 -4.26
C ILE A 66 1.12 0.17 -3.09
N GLU A 67 2.40 0.46 -3.32
CA GLU A 67 3.44 0.42 -2.29
C GLU A 67 3.57 1.78 -1.61
N VAL A 68 2.85 1.93 -0.50
CA VAL A 68 2.78 3.17 0.28
C VAL A 68 3.65 3.10 1.54
N PRO A 69 4.10 4.24 2.09
CA PRO A 69 4.78 4.24 3.38
C PRO A 69 3.86 3.68 4.47
N LEU A 70 4.44 2.98 5.46
CA LEU A 70 3.78 2.61 6.69
C LEU A 70 4.78 2.70 7.85
N ILE A 71 4.60 3.70 8.71
CA ILE A 71 5.44 3.95 9.87
C ILE A 71 4.55 3.93 11.11
N LEU A 72 4.92 3.12 12.09
CA LEU A 72 4.27 3.07 13.40
C LEU A 72 5.28 3.53 14.46
N SER A 73 4.84 4.40 15.37
CA SER A 73 5.62 4.88 16.51
C SER A 73 4.73 5.04 17.74
N GLY A 74 5.27 4.83 18.94
CA GLY A 74 4.55 5.01 20.20
C GLY A 74 4.70 3.83 21.17
N PRO A 75 3.87 3.78 22.23
CA PRO A 75 3.93 2.75 23.24
C PRO A 75 3.82 1.34 22.66
N LYS A 76 4.61 0.40 23.20
CA LYS A 76 4.67 -1.02 22.80
C LYS A 76 5.17 -1.26 21.36
N ILE A 77 5.57 -0.22 20.62
CA ILE A 77 6.13 -0.36 19.28
C ILE A 77 7.66 -0.33 19.36
N THR A 78 8.31 -1.39 18.87
CA THR A 78 9.78 -1.46 18.83
C THR A 78 10.33 -0.75 17.61
N ASN A 79 11.42 -0.01 17.75
CA ASN A 79 12.17 0.53 16.62
C ASN A 79 12.81 -0.59 15.80
N LYS A 80 12.14 -1.01 14.73
CA LYS A 80 12.57 -2.08 13.84
C LYS A 80 11.99 -1.88 12.44
N ARG A 81 12.80 -2.21 11.42
CA ARG A 81 12.32 -2.33 10.04
C ARG A 81 11.85 -3.76 9.77
N TYR A 82 10.66 -3.88 9.20
CA TYR A 82 10.09 -5.13 8.69
C TYR A 82 10.15 -5.09 7.17
N ASN A 83 10.47 -6.22 6.55
CA ASN A 83 10.56 -6.37 5.08
C ASN A 83 9.42 -7.25 4.54
N GLU A 84 8.56 -7.73 5.43
CA GLU A 84 7.37 -8.49 5.10
C GLU A 84 6.34 -7.58 4.43
N LEU A 85 5.69 -8.11 3.39
CA LEU A 85 4.57 -7.42 2.75
C LEU A 85 3.34 -7.45 3.67
N VAL A 86 2.70 -6.30 3.78
CA VAL A 86 1.48 -6.08 4.58
C VAL A 86 0.48 -5.27 3.75
N SER A 87 -0.75 -5.15 4.22
CA SER A 87 -1.80 -4.39 3.52
C SER A 87 -2.43 -3.35 4.45
N SER A 88 -3.00 -2.29 3.89
CA SER A 88 -3.70 -1.25 4.65
C SER A 88 -4.85 -1.81 5.50
N ILE A 89 -5.47 -2.92 5.09
CA ILE A 89 -6.50 -3.61 5.87
C ILE A 89 -5.99 -4.18 7.21
N ASP A 90 -4.67 -4.35 7.35
CA ASP A 90 -4.01 -4.83 8.58
C ASP A 90 -3.94 -3.75 9.66
N ILE A 91 -4.08 -2.48 9.27
CA ILE A 91 -3.95 -1.33 10.20
C ILE A 91 -5.06 -1.37 11.25
N MET A 92 -6.30 -1.67 10.87
CA MET A 92 -7.44 -1.66 11.80
C MET A 92 -7.34 -2.71 12.92
N PRO A 93 -7.14 -4.01 12.66
CA PRO A 93 -6.97 -5.00 13.73
C PRO A 93 -5.73 -4.68 14.61
N THR A 94 -4.67 -4.12 14.01
CA THR A 94 -3.48 -3.67 14.75
C THR A 94 -3.79 -2.53 15.73
N ILE A 95 -4.58 -1.53 15.32
CA ILE A 95 -5.00 -0.42 16.19
C ILE A 95 -5.80 -0.96 17.39
N LEU A 96 -6.75 -1.86 17.15
CA LEU A 96 -7.59 -2.41 18.23
C LEU A 96 -6.77 -3.18 19.26
N ASP A 97 -5.79 -3.95 18.81
CA ASP A 97 -4.87 -4.67 19.69
C ASP A 97 -3.97 -3.72 20.50
N LEU A 98 -3.37 -2.71 19.86
CA LEU A 98 -2.54 -1.71 20.55
C LEU A 98 -3.32 -0.98 21.66
N LEU A 99 -4.59 -0.67 21.40
CA LEU A 99 -5.51 -0.04 22.35
C LEU A 99 -6.10 -1.01 23.40
N GLY A 100 -5.86 -2.32 23.26
CA GLY A 100 -6.41 -3.34 24.16
C GLY A 100 -7.94 -3.47 24.07
N VAL A 101 -8.54 -3.11 22.94
CA VAL A 101 -9.98 -3.14 22.73
C VAL A 101 -10.42 -4.54 22.32
N SER A 102 -11.16 -5.22 23.20
CA SER A 102 -11.81 -6.49 22.84
C SER A 102 -12.97 -6.26 21.87
N HIS A 103 -13.02 -7.03 20.79
CA HIS A 103 -14.10 -6.95 19.79
C HIS A 103 -14.54 -8.34 19.33
N LYS A 104 -15.71 -8.40 18.68
CA LYS A 104 -16.21 -9.57 17.95
C LYS A 104 -16.24 -9.36 16.43
N LEU A 105 -15.63 -8.27 15.97
CA LEU A 105 -15.52 -7.94 14.55
C LEU A 105 -14.61 -8.96 13.85
N SER A 106 -14.97 -9.28 12.61
CA SER A 106 -14.11 -10.04 11.69
C SER A 106 -13.43 -9.05 10.75
N PHE A 107 -12.16 -9.27 10.47
CA PHE A 107 -11.38 -8.48 9.53
C PHE A 107 -10.76 -9.39 8.48
N ASP A 108 -10.63 -8.88 7.24
CA ASP A 108 -9.80 -9.52 6.22
C ASP A 108 -8.31 -9.28 6.49
N GLY A 109 -7.99 -8.19 7.20
CA GLY A 109 -6.66 -7.88 7.69
C GLY A 109 -6.26 -8.68 8.93
N ILE A 110 -4.96 -8.74 9.16
CA ILE A 110 -4.33 -9.38 10.32
C ILE A 110 -3.58 -8.35 11.15
N ASN A 111 -3.47 -8.56 12.46
CA ASN A 111 -2.65 -7.69 13.30
C ASN A 111 -1.17 -7.81 12.89
N LEU A 112 -0.53 -6.67 12.60
CA LEU A 112 0.86 -6.58 12.16
C LEU A 112 1.87 -7.16 13.15
N PHE A 113 1.52 -7.26 14.44
CA PHE A 113 2.37 -7.83 15.48
C PHE A 113 2.10 -9.32 15.74
N GLU A 114 1.02 -9.88 15.20
CA GLU A 114 0.62 -11.28 15.39
C GLU A 114 0.85 -12.09 14.12
N GLY A 115 2.00 -12.76 14.04
CA GLY A 115 2.18 -13.92 13.16
C GLY A 115 2.20 -13.66 11.65
N LYS A 116 3.13 -14.33 10.96
CA LYS A 116 3.47 -14.10 9.55
C LYS A 116 2.88 -15.18 8.66
N GLU A 117 1.57 -15.32 8.66
CA GLU A 117 0.95 -16.27 7.73
C GLU A 117 1.20 -15.82 6.29
N LYS A 118 1.68 -16.76 5.46
CA LYS A 118 1.80 -16.53 4.03
C LYS A 118 0.39 -16.40 3.47
N ARG A 119 0.02 -15.20 3.04
CA ARG A 119 -1.24 -14.93 2.37
C ARG A 119 -1.01 -14.17 1.07
N ALA A 120 -2.02 -14.23 0.20
CA ALA A 120 -2.08 -13.38 -0.97
C ALA A 120 -2.55 -11.98 -0.54
N LEU A 121 -1.88 -10.94 -1.04
CA LEU A 121 -2.36 -9.56 -0.92
C LEU A 121 -3.10 -9.20 -2.20
N LEU A 122 -4.35 -8.75 -2.06
CA LEU A 122 -5.20 -8.34 -3.16
C LEU A 122 -5.30 -6.81 -3.20
N CYS A 123 -5.23 -6.24 -4.39
CA CYS A 123 -5.53 -4.85 -4.67
C CYS A 123 -6.41 -4.75 -5.92
N GLU A 124 -7.33 -3.79 -5.93
CA GLU A 124 -8.20 -3.53 -7.08
C GLU A 124 -8.18 -2.03 -7.39
N ALA A 125 -8.05 -1.67 -8.67
CA ALA A 125 -8.16 -0.30 -9.15
C ALA A 125 -9.25 -0.20 -10.23
N ALA A 126 -10.14 0.78 -10.08
CA ALA A 126 -11.25 1.05 -10.99
C ALA A 126 -11.51 2.56 -11.19
N GLY A 127 -10.52 3.41 -10.94
CA GLY A 127 -10.67 4.86 -11.02
C GLY A 127 -10.76 5.38 -12.46
N PHE A 128 -9.81 4.95 -13.31
CA PHE A 128 -9.75 5.30 -14.73
C PHE A 128 -9.48 4.07 -15.59
N GLY A 129 -10.12 4.02 -16.75
CA GLY A 129 -10.02 2.88 -17.66
C GLY A 129 -10.81 1.67 -17.17
N TYR A 130 -10.40 0.49 -17.59
CA TYR A 130 -11.00 -0.75 -17.11
C TYR A 130 -10.39 -1.21 -15.79
N GLU A 131 -11.21 -1.95 -15.03
CA GLU A 131 -10.85 -2.57 -13.76
C GLU A 131 -9.58 -3.41 -13.90
N LYS A 132 -8.66 -3.22 -12.95
CA LYS A 132 -7.43 -4.01 -12.82
C LYS A 132 -7.36 -4.60 -11.42
N LYS A 133 -6.91 -5.84 -11.33
CA LYS A 133 -6.69 -6.53 -10.05
C LYS A 133 -5.25 -6.99 -9.96
N ALA A 134 -4.63 -6.73 -8.82
CA ALA A 134 -3.31 -7.24 -8.49
C ALA A 134 -3.41 -8.28 -7.36
N LEU A 135 -2.68 -9.40 -7.51
CA LEU A 135 -2.48 -10.38 -6.46
C LEU A 135 -0.98 -10.59 -6.24
N VAL A 136 -0.50 -10.34 -5.02
CA VAL A 136 0.91 -10.52 -4.65
C VAL A 136 1.04 -11.71 -3.70
N MET A 137 1.85 -12.70 -4.10
CA MET A 137 2.12 -13.88 -3.28
C MET A 137 3.45 -14.52 -3.65
N GLY A 138 4.25 -14.85 -2.63
CA GLY A 138 5.48 -15.65 -2.83
C GLY A 138 6.57 -14.96 -3.66
N GLY A 139 6.59 -13.63 -3.71
CA GLY A 139 7.52 -12.85 -4.54
C GLY A 139 7.06 -12.68 -5.98
N PHE A 140 5.86 -13.13 -6.32
CA PHE A 140 5.24 -12.90 -7.62
C PHE A 140 4.06 -11.95 -7.49
N LYS A 141 3.81 -11.19 -8.55
CA LYS A 141 2.63 -10.33 -8.68
C LYS A 141 1.89 -10.67 -9.97
N LEU A 142 0.60 -10.95 -9.86
CA LEU A 142 -0.31 -11.10 -10.98
C LEU A 142 -1.04 -9.78 -11.18
N ILE A 143 -1.11 -9.26 -12.39
CA ILE A 143 -2.03 -8.18 -12.79
C ILE A 143 -3.01 -8.74 -13.82
N HIS A 144 -4.31 -8.56 -13.58
CA HIS A 144 -5.37 -8.99 -14.47
C HIS A 144 -6.31 -7.84 -14.80
N SER A 145 -6.55 -7.62 -16.10
CA SER A 145 -7.64 -6.78 -16.62
C SER A 145 -8.38 -7.55 -17.70
N LYS A 146 -9.64 -7.87 -17.41
CA LYS A 146 -10.48 -8.65 -18.33
C LYS A 146 -10.77 -7.91 -19.63
N HIS A 147 -11.00 -6.60 -19.56
CA HIS A 147 -11.42 -5.81 -20.71
C HIS A 147 -10.26 -5.34 -21.59
N ASP A 148 -9.06 -5.26 -21.01
CA ASP A 148 -7.82 -5.03 -21.77
C ASP A 148 -7.23 -6.34 -22.33
N ASP A 149 -7.81 -7.51 -22.02
CA ASP A 149 -7.26 -8.84 -22.34
C ASP A 149 -5.84 -9.06 -21.81
N ILE A 150 -5.58 -8.56 -20.59
CA ILE A 150 -4.28 -8.63 -19.94
C ILE A 150 -4.31 -9.60 -18.77
N THR A 151 -3.33 -10.49 -18.76
CA THR A 151 -2.92 -11.28 -17.59
C THR A 151 -1.41 -11.32 -17.55
N TRP A 152 -0.82 -10.56 -16.63
CA TRP A 152 0.63 -10.45 -16.46
C TRP A 152 1.06 -11.07 -15.15
N VAL A 153 2.19 -11.75 -15.16
CA VAL A 153 2.86 -12.21 -13.95
C VAL A 153 4.25 -11.58 -13.92
N PHE A 154 4.63 -11.00 -12.79
CA PHE A 154 5.96 -10.44 -12.55
C PHE A 154 6.66 -11.25 -11.46
N ASP A 155 7.93 -11.57 -11.69
CA ASP A 155 8.84 -12.09 -10.65
C ASP A 155 9.49 -10.88 -9.98
N LEU A 156 8.91 -10.38 -8.88
CA LEU A 156 9.35 -9.12 -8.23
C LEU A 156 10.79 -9.18 -7.70
N LYS A 157 11.38 -10.37 -7.60
CA LYS A 157 12.79 -10.52 -7.23
C LYS A 157 13.73 -10.22 -8.40
N LYS A 158 13.30 -10.51 -9.63
CA LYS A 158 14.09 -10.28 -10.84
C LYS A 158 13.71 -8.99 -11.56
N ASP A 159 12.45 -8.61 -11.43
CA ASP A 159 11.83 -7.45 -12.07
C ASP A 159 11.05 -6.64 -11.02
N PRO A 160 11.76 -5.99 -10.08
CA PRO A 160 11.11 -5.21 -9.02
C PRO A 160 10.36 -3.97 -9.54
N GLU A 161 10.75 -3.50 -10.73
CA GLU A 161 10.17 -2.36 -11.45
C GLU A 161 9.03 -2.77 -12.40
N GLU A 162 8.65 -4.05 -12.42
CA GLU A 162 7.50 -4.59 -13.17
C GLU A 162 7.48 -4.25 -14.67
N GLN A 163 8.66 -4.28 -15.31
CA GLN A 163 8.81 -3.90 -16.72
C GLN A 163 8.57 -5.05 -17.69
N ASN A 164 8.73 -6.31 -17.25
CA ASN A 164 8.81 -7.48 -18.11
C ASN A 164 7.98 -8.65 -17.55
N PRO A 165 6.69 -8.76 -17.94
CA PRO A 165 5.86 -9.89 -17.51
C PRO A 165 6.37 -11.22 -18.11
N ILE A 166 6.24 -12.32 -17.36
CA ILE A 166 6.70 -13.68 -17.72
C ILE A 166 5.61 -14.59 -18.30
#